data_AF-A0A1D1UMC1-F1
#
_entry.id   AF-A0A1D1UMC1-F1
#
_cell.length_a   1.000
_cell.length_b   1.000
_cell.length_c   1.000
_cell.angle_alpha   90.00
_cell.angle_beta   90.00
_cell.angle_gamma   90.00
#
_symmetry.space_group_name_H-M   'P 1'
#
loop_
_entity.id
_entity.type
_entity.pdbx_description
1 polymer ?
#
loop_
_entity_poly.entity_id
_entity_poly.type
_entity_poly.pdbx_seq_one_letter_code
_entity_poly.pdbx_strand_id
1 'polypeptide(L)'
;MSALGTTSILAVLLVFGFVSGGLIDLGQDALDAAKYPLITGFYRIEMHVDRLDTQGKSHTGLSCDPIGGCDPKIKAFIDTETPNRDFGGDSVPYDNYIVLYEGNDSEKVVPIGKTISRDICGKGVRKVAMRVRAMDKDTVNDDKIDNYKCFITGENAPAASADTAEWSAEIACPGEDRPTSKVFLKYRWYAIPESTCRPSSNGKGLFSGLLSR
;
A
#
# COMPACT_ATOMS: atom_id res chain seq x y z
N MET A 1 8.97 7.21 -65.88
CA MET A 1 9.45 6.45 -64.71
C MET A 1 8.93 7.19 -63.49
N SER A 2 7.84 6.70 -62.90
CA SER A 2 7.09 7.39 -61.85
C SER A 2 7.47 6.81 -60.49
N ALA A 3 8.00 7.65 -59.60
CA ALA A 3 8.28 7.28 -58.22
C ALA A 3 7.05 7.58 -57.35
N LEU A 4 6.45 6.54 -56.78
CA LEU A 4 5.37 6.63 -55.79
C LEU A 4 5.98 6.76 -54.39
N GLY A 5 5.54 7.78 -53.66
CA GLY A 5 5.95 8.07 -52.29
C GLY A 5 5.25 7.21 -51.25
N THR A 6 6.02 6.73 -50.28
CA THR A 6 5.55 6.04 -49.07
C THR A 6 6.10 6.76 -47.85
N THR A 7 5.38 7.78 -47.40
CA THR A 7 5.66 8.49 -46.13
C THR A 7 4.34 8.94 -45.55
N SER A 8 3.70 8.11 -44.69
CA SER A 8 2.76 8.53 -43.62
C SER A 8 1.98 7.34 -43.03
N ILE A 9 2.61 6.43 -42.26
CA ILE A 9 1.86 5.48 -41.39
C ILE A 9 2.46 5.39 -39.96
N LEU A 10 3.48 6.19 -39.60
CA LEU A 10 4.17 6.03 -38.31
C LEU A 10 3.71 6.98 -37.18
N ALA A 11 2.73 7.87 -37.41
CA ALA A 11 2.38 8.92 -36.44
C ALA A 11 1.13 8.63 -35.57
N VAL A 12 0.36 7.56 -35.83
CA VAL A 12 -0.93 7.31 -35.14
C VAL A 12 -0.80 6.38 -33.91
N LEU A 13 0.30 5.65 -33.76
CA LEU A 13 0.48 4.66 -32.68
C LEU A 13 1.00 5.25 -31.35
N LEU A 14 1.46 6.51 -31.31
CA LEU A 14 2.04 7.10 -30.09
C LEU A 14 1.03 7.83 -29.18
N VAL A 15 -0.20 8.07 -29.63
CA VAL A 15 -1.20 8.81 -28.83
C VAL A 15 -2.07 7.87 -27.96
N PHE A 16 -2.10 6.56 -28.23
CA PHE A 16 -2.90 5.59 -27.46
C PHE A 16 -2.19 5.02 -26.22
N GLY A 17 -0.90 5.32 -26.00
CA GLY A 17 -0.13 4.72 -24.90
C GLY A 17 -0.40 5.29 -23.50
N PHE A 18 -0.97 6.49 -23.39
CA PHE A 18 -1.06 7.22 -22.11
C PHE A 18 -2.44 7.21 -21.44
N VAL A 19 -3.45 6.57 -22.03
CA VAL A 19 -4.83 6.54 -21.47
C VAL A 19 -5.22 5.17 -20.88
N SER A 20 -4.38 4.14 -21.05
CA SER A 20 -4.73 2.76 -20.67
C SER A 20 -4.68 2.50 -19.16
N GLY A 21 -3.80 3.17 -18.40
CA GLY A 21 -3.64 2.93 -16.95
C GLY A 21 -4.94 3.14 -16.16
N GLY A 22 -5.65 4.23 -16.43
CA GLY A 22 -6.91 4.52 -15.74
C GLY A 22 -8.06 3.56 -16.05
N LEU A 23 -8.02 2.86 -17.20
CA LEU A 23 -9.06 1.91 -17.58
C LEU A 23 -8.96 0.59 -16.81
N ILE A 24 -7.74 0.14 -16.50
CA ILE A 24 -7.52 -1.09 -15.72
C ILE A 24 -8.02 -0.90 -14.29
N ASP A 25 -7.67 0.23 -13.66
CA ASP A 25 -8.14 0.58 -12.31
C ASP A 25 -9.67 0.64 -12.25
N LEU A 26 -10.31 1.28 -13.24
CA LEU A 26 -11.76 1.37 -13.31
C LEU A 26 -12.42 0.00 -13.48
N GLY A 27 -11.82 -0.90 -14.27
CA GLY A 27 -12.28 -2.27 -14.41
C GLY A 27 -12.19 -3.05 -13.10
N GLN A 28 -11.09 -2.91 -12.36
CA GLN A 28 -10.93 -3.54 -11.04
C GLN A 28 -11.94 -2.99 -10.02
N ASP A 29 -12.18 -1.67 -10.00
CA ASP A 29 -13.18 -1.04 -9.13
C ASP A 29 -14.59 -1.58 -9.43
N ALA A 30 -14.94 -1.78 -10.70
CA ALA A 30 -16.23 -2.35 -11.10
C ALA A 30 -16.37 -3.82 -10.66
N LEU A 31 -15.31 -4.61 -10.80
CA LEU A 31 -15.29 -6.00 -10.34
C LEU A 31 -15.39 -6.11 -8.82
N ASP A 32 -14.68 -5.25 -8.08
CA ASP A 32 -14.78 -5.16 -6.63
C ASP A 32 -16.18 -4.73 -6.18
N ALA A 33 -16.84 -3.82 -6.92
CA ALA A 33 -18.20 -3.39 -6.62
C ALA A 33 -19.22 -4.52 -6.73
N ALA A 34 -19.02 -5.44 -7.68
CA ALA A 34 -19.84 -6.63 -7.84
C ALA A 34 -19.54 -7.71 -6.79
N LYS A 35 -18.29 -7.79 -6.32
CA LYS A 35 -17.84 -8.87 -5.43
C LYS A 35 -17.97 -8.55 -3.94
N TYR A 36 -17.57 -7.35 -3.52
CA TYR A 36 -17.45 -6.99 -2.10
C TYR A 36 -18.54 -6.01 -1.69
N PRO A 37 -19.20 -6.22 -0.53
CA PRO A 37 -20.25 -5.32 -0.07
C PRO A 37 -19.70 -3.93 0.27
N LEU A 38 -20.53 -2.90 0.08
CA LEU A 38 -20.21 -1.53 0.50
C LEU A 38 -20.42 -1.40 2.00
N ILE A 39 -19.36 -1.11 2.73
CA ILE A 39 -19.39 -0.84 4.16
C ILE A 39 -19.44 0.67 4.36
N THR A 40 -20.49 1.17 5.01
CA THR A 40 -20.73 2.60 5.24
C THR A 40 -20.90 2.88 6.73
N GLY A 41 -20.28 3.95 7.24
CA GLY A 41 -20.38 4.31 8.65
C GLY A 41 -19.11 4.98 9.16
N PHE A 42 -18.92 4.90 10.48
CA PHE A 42 -17.74 5.45 11.16
C PHE A 42 -16.96 4.29 11.76
N TYR A 43 -15.78 4.02 11.21
CA TYR A 43 -14.98 2.86 11.59
C TYR A 43 -13.54 3.24 11.83
N ARG A 44 -12.88 2.54 12.74
CA ARG A 44 -11.42 2.57 12.90
C ARG A 44 -10.84 1.25 12.41
N ILE A 45 -9.82 1.36 11.58
CA ILE A 45 -9.00 0.23 11.14
C ILE A 45 -7.68 0.31 11.88
N GLU A 46 -7.27 -0.79 12.49
CA GLU A 46 -5.94 -0.98 13.05
C GLU A 46 -5.20 -2.03 12.24
N MET A 47 -3.97 -1.70 11.86
CA MET A 47 -3.05 -2.60 11.18
C MET A 47 -1.83 -2.80 12.08
N HIS A 48 -1.59 -4.05 12.46
CA HIS A 48 -0.41 -4.47 13.20
C HIS A 48 0.58 -5.13 12.24
N VAL A 49 1.79 -4.58 12.16
CA VAL A 49 2.90 -5.13 11.40
C VAL A 49 3.81 -5.86 12.38
N ASP A 50 3.80 -7.19 12.33
CA ASP A 50 4.52 -8.04 13.27
C ASP A 50 6.00 -8.10 12.94
N ARG A 51 6.32 -8.56 11.73
CA ARG A 51 7.69 -8.75 11.24
C ARG A 51 7.79 -8.68 9.72
N LEU A 52 9.00 -8.48 9.22
CA LEU A 52 9.35 -8.50 7.81
C LEU A 52 10.47 -9.53 7.56
N ASP A 53 10.27 -10.46 6.63
CA ASP A 53 11.32 -11.36 6.13
C ASP A 53 11.83 -10.84 4.78
N THR A 54 12.99 -10.16 4.80
CA THR A 54 13.66 -9.60 3.62
C THR A 54 14.46 -10.65 2.86
N GLN A 55 14.78 -11.77 3.53
CA GLN A 55 15.75 -12.77 3.12
C GLN A 55 17.18 -12.20 2.88
N GLY A 56 17.47 -11.01 3.40
CA GLY A 56 18.75 -10.30 3.22
C GLY A 56 18.97 -9.79 1.79
N LYS A 57 17.90 -9.42 1.08
CA LYS A 57 17.96 -9.11 -0.34
C LYS A 57 17.09 -7.91 -0.71
N SER A 58 17.51 -7.16 -1.73
CA SER A 58 16.73 -6.09 -2.36
C SER A 58 15.68 -6.64 -3.34
N HIS A 59 14.86 -5.77 -3.93
CA HIS A 59 13.79 -6.16 -4.85
C HIS A 59 14.31 -6.88 -6.11
N THR A 60 15.57 -6.66 -6.47
CA THR A 60 16.25 -7.33 -7.59
C THR A 60 16.65 -8.77 -7.27
N GLY A 61 16.60 -9.17 -6.01
CA GLY A 61 17.07 -10.47 -5.52
C GLY A 61 18.56 -10.53 -5.22
N LEU A 62 19.28 -9.44 -5.45
CA LEU A 62 20.65 -9.23 -4.98
C LEU A 62 20.67 -9.01 -3.46
N SER A 63 21.84 -9.20 -2.84
CA SER A 63 22.04 -8.83 -1.42
C SER A 63 21.76 -7.33 -1.24
N CYS A 64 21.27 -6.94 -0.06
CA CYS A 64 21.16 -5.54 0.36
C CYS A 64 22.55 -4.91 0.35
N ASP A 65 23.38 -5.29 1.32
CA ASP A 65 24.79 -4.95 1.35
C ASP A 65 25.70 -6.06 0.81
N PRO A 66 26.86 -5.72 0.23
CA PRO A 66 27.90 -6.70 -0.11
C PRO A 66 28.49 -7.39 1.13
N ILE A 67 28.53 -6.70 2.27
CA ILE A 67 29.06 -7.17 3.55
C ILE A 67 28.10 -6.69 4.65
N GLY A 68 27.32 -7.59 5.24
CA GLY A 68 26.37 -7.26 6.31
C GLY A 68 24.95 -7.77 6.04
N GLY A 69 24.03 -7.31 6.88
CA GLY A 69 22.58 -7.42 6.75
C GLY A 69 22.02 -6.36 5.82
N CYS A 70 20.78 -5.95 6.07
CA CYS A 70 20.20 -4.76 5.43
C CYS A 70 20.10 -3.65 6.48
N ASP A 71 19.98 -2.41 6.06
CA ASP A 71 19.65 -1.22 6.84
C ASP A 71 18.18 -0.81 6.64
N PRO A 72 17.20 -1.62 7.09
CA PRO A 72 15.82 -1.48 6.65
C PRO A 72 15.15 -0.24 7.25
N LYS A 73 14.54 0.56 6.37
CA LYS A 73 13.57 1.60 6.67
C LYS A 73 12.19 1.13 6.23
N ILE A 74 11.35 0.82 7.20
CA ILE A 74 10.02 0.22 6.98
C ILE A 74 8.96 1.26 7.29
N LYS A 75 8.16 1.60 6.28
CA LYS A 75 7.03 2.52 6.41
C LYS A 75 5.72 1.83 6.07
N ALA A 76 4.62 2.29 6.66
CA ALA A 76 3.31 1.72 6.38
C ALA A 76 2.19 2.75 6.29
N PHE A 77 1.11 2.38 5.62
CA PHE A 77 -0.09 3.20 5.44
C PHE A 77 -1.33 2.31 5.28
N ILE A 78 -2.48 2.80 5.78
CA ILE A 78 -3.78 2.18 5.56
C ILE A 78 -4.49 3.00 4.48
N ASP A 79 -4.58 2.49 3.26
CA ASP A 79 -5.16 3.20 2.13
C ASP A 79 -6.65 2.87 1.97
N THR A 80 -7.48 3.84 2.36
CA THR A 80 -8.94 3.76 2.34
C THR A 80 -9.57 4.43 1.12
N GLU A 81 -8.77 5.02 0.22
CA GLU A 81 -9.30 5.84 -0.89
C GLU A 81 -8.97 5.25 -2.27
N THR A 82 -7.77 4.69 -2.44
CA THR A 82 -7.26 4.24 -3.74
C THR A 82 -6.62 2.84 -3.67
N PRO A 83 -7.32 1.83 -3.12
CA PRO A 83 -6.73 0.52 -2.81
C PRO A 83 -6.20 -0.22 -4.05
N ASN A 84 -6.79 -0.01 -5.23
CA ASN A 84 -6.39 -0.69 -6.47
C ASN A 84 -5.13 -0.09 -7.10
N ARG A 85 -4.91 1.20 -6.91
CA ARG A 85 -3.85 1.94 -7.59
C ARG A 85 -2.45 1.50 -7.18
N ASP A 86 -1.50 1.78 -8.05
CA ASP A 86 -0.09 1.49 -7.87
C ASP A 86 0.51 2.24 -6.66
N PHE A 87 1.63 1.74 -6.15
CA PHE A 87 2.34 2.38 -5.04
C PHE A 87 2.88 3.77 -5.42
N GLY A 88 3.08 4.63 -4.42
CA GLY A 88 3.60 5.98 -4.62
C GLY A 88 2.50 6.96 -5.04
N GLY A 89 2.84 7.92 -5.89
CA GLY A 89 1.96 9.05 -6.24
C GLY A 89 0.58 8.65 -6.78
N ASP A 90 0.46 7.47 -7.37
CA ASP A 90 -0.81 6.95 -7.91
C ASP A 90 -1.78 6.48 -6.83
N SER A 91 -1.31 6.12 -5.64
CA SER A 91 -2.17 5.84 -4.48
C SER A 91 -1.96 6.86 -3.37
N VAL A 92 -0.81 6.80 -2.70
CA VAL A 92 -0.41 7.60 -1.54
C VAL A 92 1.08 7.91 -1.69
N PRO A 93 1.49 9.19 -1.74
CA PRO A 93 2.91 9.55 -1.70
C PRO A 93 3.63 8.94 -0.50
N TYR A 94 4.85 8.44 -0.68
CA TYR A 94 5.58 7.72 0.38
C TYR A 94 5.92 8.59 1.61
N ASP A 95 5.90 9.91 1.47
CA ASP A 95 6.10 10.86 2.57
C ASP A 95 4.93 10.87 3.56
N ASN A 96 3.75 10.40 3.14
CA ASN A 96 2.58 10.28 4.01
C ASN A 96 2.57 8.94 4.78
N TYR A 97 3.53 8.05 4.54
CA TYR A 97 3.62 6.78 5.26
C TYR A 97 4.25 6.98 6.64
N ILE A 98 3.77 6.23 7.62
CA ILE A 98 4.28 6.25 8.98
C ILE A 98 5.51 5.33 9.03
N VAL A 99 6.65 5.86 9.47
CA VAL A 99 7.85 5.04 9.73
C VAL A 99 7.59 4.16 10.95
N LEU A 100 7.71 2.85 10.78
CA LEU A 100 7.51 1.86 11.84
C LEU A 100 8.83 1.36 12.43
N TYR A 101 9.85 1.26 11.58
CA TYR A 101 11.16 0.72 11.93
C TYR A 101 12.25 1.39 11.09
N GLU A 102 13.36 1.72 11.73
CA GLU A 102 14.63 2.06 11.09
C GLU A 102 15.74 1.32 11.86
N GLY A 103 16.52 0.51 11.17
CA GLY A 103 17.64 -0.24 11.74
C GLY A 103 18.88 -0.11 10.86
N ASN A 104 19.99 -0.67 11.37
CA ASN A 104 21.20 -0.90 10.59
C ASN A 104 21.66 -2.35 10.80
N ASP A 105 22.30 -2.95 9.80
CA ASP A 105 22.88 -4.31 9.80
C ASP A 105 21.94 -5.35 10.42
N SER A 106 20.67 -5.29 10.02
CA SER A 106 19.58 -6.07 10.60
C SER A 106 19.57 -7.51 10.08
N GLU A 107 19.10 -8.43 10.91
CA GLU A 107 18.86 -9.81 10.52
C GLU A 107 17.84 -9.92 9.36
N LYS A 108 17.83 -11.06 8.67
CA LYS A 108 16.92 -11.34 7.54
C LYS A 108 15.43 -11.23 7.92
N VAL A 109 15.12 -11.50 9.18
CA VAL A 109 13.78 -11.36 9.75
C VAL A 109 13.79 -10.23 10.77
N VAL A 110 13.14 -9.13 10.42
CA VAL A 110 13.11 -7.89 11.21
C VAL A 110 11.85 -7.87 12.07
N PRO A 111 11.95 -7.94 13.41
CA PRO A 111 10.80 -7.75 14.29
C PRO A 111 10.40 -6.27 14.32
N ILE A 112 9.12 -5.98 14.06
CA ILE A 112 8.58 -4.61 13.99
C ILE A 112 7.65 -4.36 15.18
N GLY A 113 6.62 -5.19 15.35
CA GLY A 113 5.68 -5.14 16.47
C GLY A 113 4.98 -3.78 16.63
N LYS A 114 4.66 -3.08 15.53
CA LYS A 114 4.02 -1.75 15.56
C LYS A 114 2.60 -1.80 15.00
N THR A 115 1.73 -0.99 15.59
CA THR A 115 0.35 -0.81 15.13
C THR A 115 0.13 0.64 14.68
N ILE A 116 -0.50 0.82 13.52
CA ILE A 116 -1.06 2.10 13.09
C ILE A 116 -2.57 2.00 12.96
N SER A 117 -3.25 3.14 12.99
CA SER A 117 -4.69 3.21 12.82
C SER A 117 -5.11 4.31 11.86
N ARG A 118 -6.24 4.11 11.19
CA ARG A 118 -6.88 5.11 10.34
C ARG A 118 -8.39 4.97 10.42
N ASP A 119 -9.08 6.11 10.40
CA ASP A 119 -10.51 6.15 10.54
C ASP A 119 -11.18 6.39 9.17
N ILE A 120 -12.34 5.77 8.96
CA ILE A 120 -13.26 6.01 7.85
C ILE A 120 -14.44 6.80 8.42
N CYS A 121 -14.62 8.05 7.99
CA CYS A 121 -15.63 8.95 8.56
C CYS A 121 -16.80 9.16 7.58
N GLY A 122 -17.79 8.27 7.63
CA GLY A 122 -19.04 8.37 6.85
C GLY A 122 -18.93 8.00 5.37
N LYS A 123 -17.71 7.80 4.85
CA LYS A 123 -17.48 7.33 3.48
C LYS A 123 -17.78 5.82 3.35
N GLY A 124 -18.31 5.40 2.21
CA GLY A 124 -18.44 4.00 1.88
C GLY A 124 -17.13 3.42 1.35
N VAL A 125 -16.71 2.26 1.87
CA VAL A 125 -15.55 1.52 1.38
C VAL A 125 -15.93 0.07 1.09
N ARG A 126 -15.31 -0.52 0.06
CA ARG A 126 -15.46 -1.96 -0.26
C ARG A 126 -14.18 -2.73 0.03
N LYS A 127 -13.06 -2.04 -0.14
CA LYS A 127 -11.71 -2.57 -0.04
C LYS A 127 -10.80 -1.52 0.57
N VAL A 128 -9.90 -1.95 1.44
CA VAL A 128 -8.87 -1.12 2.06
C VAL A 128 -7.53 -1.80 1.84
N ALA A 129 -6.53 -1.07 1.37
CA ALA A 129 -5.20 -1.61 1.13
C ALA A 129 -4.28 -1.30 2.32
N MET A 130 -3.80 -2.34 2.97
CA MET A 130 -2.69 -2.31 3.91
C MET A 130 -1.40 -2.26 3.09
N ARG A 131 -0.74 -1.11 3.10
CA ARG A 131 0.47 -0.84 2.31
C ARG A 131 1.68 -0.78 3.24
N VAL A 132 2.69 -1.59 2.95
CA VAL A 132 3.99 -1.52 3.60
C VAL A 132 5.05 -1.32 2.52
N ARG A 133 6.02 -0.45 2.78
CA ARG A 133 7.19 -0.25 1.92
C ARG A 133 8.44 -0.45 2.76
N ALA A 134 9.34 -1.28 2.27
CA ALA A 134 10.65 -1.49 2.87
C ALA A 134 11.73 -1.01 1.90
N MET A 135 12.64 -0.19 2.42
CA MET A 135 13.85 0.27 1.74
C MET A 135 15.05 -0.17 2.57
N ASP A 136 16.15 -0.40 1.89
CA ASP A 136 17.49 -0.51 2.45
C ASP A 136 18.13 0.88 2.36
N LYS A 137 18.69 1.38 3.46
CA LYS A 137 19.14 2.77 3.57
C LYS A 137 20.65 2.85 3.40
N ASP A 138 21.11 3.15 2.18
CA ASP A 138 22.52 3.43 1.95
C ASP A 138 22.89 4.89 2.18
N THR A 139 24.20 5.15 2.25
CA THR A 139 24.73 6.52 2.35
C THR A 139 24.39 7.40 1.13
N VAL A 140 24.19 6.78 -0.04
CA VAL A 140 24.04 7.53 -1.31
C VAL A 140 22.65 7.41 -1.91
N ASN A 141 22.05 6.22 -1.95
CA ASN A 141 20.73 5.99 -2.53
C ASN A 141 19.97 4.94 -1.72
N ASP A 142 18.72 5.19 -1.36
CA ASP A 142 17.91 4.14 -0.72
C ASP A 142 17.55 3.05 -1.75
N ASP A 143 17.95 1.81 -1.48
CA ASP A 143 17.68 0.65 -2.32
C ASP A 143 16.35 -0.01 -1.95
N LYS A 144 15.49 -0.30 -2.94
CA LYS A 144 14.16 -0.87 -2.64
C LYS A 144 14.32 -2.33 -2.18
N ILE A 145 13.74 -2.69 -1.03
CA ILE A 145 13.57 -4.09 -0.64
C ILE A 145 12.32 -4.66 -1.33
N ASP A 146 11.14 -4.10 -1.04
CA ASP A 146 9.90 -4.42 -1.74
C ASP A 146 8.75 -3.48 -1.32
N ASN A 147 7.64 -3.59 -2.03
CA ASN A 147 6.33 -3.07 -1.64
C ASN A 147 5.39 -4.24 -1.29
N TYR A 148 4.54 -4.09 -0.29
CA TYR A 148 3.62 -5.13 0.16
C TYR A 148 2.20 -4.57 0.24
N LYS A 149 1.26 -5.18 -0.50
CA LYS A 149 -0.14 -4.76 -0.58
C LYS A 149 -1.06 -5.92 -0.22
N CYS A 150 -1.74 -5.81 0.91
CA CYS A 150 -2.78 -6.76 1.32
C CYS A 150 -4.11 -6.05 1.53
N PHE A 151 -5.21 -6.75 1.29
CA PHE A 151 -6.54 -6.16 1.28
C PHE A 151 -7.37 -6.59 2.49
N ILE A 152 -8.05 -5.61 3.09
CA ILE A 152 -9.23 -5.83 3.92
C ILE A 152 -10.44 -5.63 3.02
N THR A 153 -11.37 -6.57 3.01
CA THR A 153 -12.58 -6.53 2.18
C THR A 153 -13.82 -6.50 3.07
N GLY A 154 -14.94 -6.02 2.52
CA GLY A 154 -16.22 -5.99 3.22
C GLY A 154 -16.84 -7.36 3.56
N GLU A 155 -16.23 -8.48 3.14
CA GLU A 155 -16.68 -9.83 3.52
C GLU A 155 -16.59 -10.06 5.04
N ASN A 156 -15.60 -9.44 5.69
CA ASN A 156 -15.43 -9.49 7.14
C ASN A 156 -15.95 -8.18 7.74
N ALA A 157 -17.24 -8.09 8.06
CA ALA A 157 -17.83 -6.85 8.57
C ALA A 157 -17.08 -6.29 9.82
N PRO A 158 -17.00 -4.96 9.99
CA PRO A 158 -16.42 -4.36 11.20
C PRO A 158 -17.14 -4.82 12.47
N ALA A 159 -16.39 -5.03 13.54
CA ALA A 159 -16.96 -5.34 14.85
C ALA A 159 -17.77 -4.16 15.40
N ALA A 160 -18.67 -4.42 16.36
CA ALA A 160 -19.54 -3.40 16.93
C ALA A 160 -18.79 -2.36 17.77
N SER A 161 -17.62 -2.71 18.32
CA SER A 161 -16.80 -1.85 19.16
C SER A 161 -15.35 -2.34 19.21
N ALA A 162 -14.45 -1.52 19.77
CA ALA A 162 -13.05 -1.91 19.99
C ALA A 162 -12.90 -3.16 20.87
N ASP A 163 -13.77 -3.33 21.87
CA ASP A 163 -13.72 -4.43 22.84
C ASP A 163 -14.13 -5.77 22.25
N THR A 164 -14.98 -5.73 21.21
CA THR A 164 -15.44 -6.94 20.48
C THR A 164 -14.64 -7.19 19.22
N ALA A 165 -13.68 -6.32 18.90
CA ALA A 165 -12.85 -6.42 17.71
C ALA A 165 -11.69 -7.40 17.93
N GLU A 166 -11.82 -8.58 17.34
CA GLU A 166 -10.75 -9.57 17.30
C GLU A 166 -9.73 -9.22 16.21
N TRP A 167 -8.45 -9.52 16.48
CA TRP A 167 -7.42 -9.49 15.46
C TRP A 167 -7.64 -10.61 14.45
N SER A 168 -7.44 -10.31 13.17
CA SER A 168 -7.41 -11.31 12.11
C SER A 168 -6.34 -12.37 12.40
N ALA A 169 -6.46 -13.52 11.73
CA ALA A 169 -5.31 -14.41 11.56
C ALA A 169 -4.12 -13.64 10.96
N GLU A 170 -2.91 -14.15 11.20
CA GLU A 170 -1.71 -13.59 10.58
C GLU A 170 -1.76 -13.77 9.06
N ILE A 171 -1.48 -12.69 8.34
CA ILE A 171 -1.45 -12.65 6.88
C ILE A 171 0.00 -12.53 6.45
N ALA A 172 0.49 -13.53 5.72
CA ALA A 172 1.80 -13.52 5.09
C ALA A 172 1.72 -12.78 3.74
N CYS A 173 1.84 -11.45 3.78
CA CYS A 173 1.68 -10.59 2.62
C CYS A 173 2.91 -10.67 1.69
N PRO A 174 2.76 -11.16 0.44
CA PRO A 174 3.87 -11.20 -0.52
C PRO A 174 4.37 -9.80 -0.90
N GLY A 175 5.68 -9.70 -1.13
CA GLY A 175 6.26 -8.60 -1.90
C GLY A 175 5.74 -8.57 -3.33
N GLU A 176 5.59 -7.37 -3.88
CA GLU A 176 5.15 -7.08 -5.24
C GLU A 176 6.21 -7.53 -6.25
N ASP A 177 7.48 -7.25 -5.98
CA ASP A 177 8.60 -7.63 -6.86
C ASP A 177 9.11 -9.05 -6.54
N ARG A 178 9.17 -9.40 -5.25
CA ARG A 178 9.65 -10.71 -4.77
C ARG A 178 8.62 -11.36 -3.86
N PRO A 179 7.77 -12.26 -4.40
CA PRO A 179 6.77 -12.96 -3.62
C PRO A 179 7.34 -13.84 -2.49
N THR A 180 8.64 -14.17 -2.50
CA THR A 180 9.30 -14.88 -1.40
C THR A 180 9.63 -13.98 -0.22
N SER A 181 9.75 -12.67 -0.43
CA SER A 181 9.81 -11.67 0.64
C SER A 181 8.42 -11.48 1.21
N LYS A 182 8.28 -11.52 2.54
CA LYS A 182 6.97 -11.48 3.21
C LYS A 182 6.95 -10.46 4.34
N VAL A 183 5.92 -9.64 4.39
CA VAL A 183 5.54 -8.94 5.62
C VAL A 183 4.38 -9.67 6.29
N PHE A 184 4.49 -9.89 7.59
CA PHE A 184 3.46 -10.55 8.38
C PHE A 184 2.67 -9.50 9.13
N LEU A 185 1.36 -9.48 8.88
CA LEU A 185 0.47 -8.45 9.42
C LEU A 185 -0.84 -9.05 9.91
N LYS A 186 -1.50 -8.33 10.81
CA LYS A 186 -2.85 -8.60 11.29
C LYS A 186 -3.63 -7.31 11.25
N TYR A 187 -4.94 -7.39 11.14
CA TYR A 187 -5.81 -6.22 11.24
C TYR A 187 -6.98 -6.49 12.15
N ARG A 188 -7.58 -5.41 12.62
CA ARG A 188 -8.94 -5.41 13.15
C ARG A 188 -9.60 -4.11 12.77
N TRP A 189 -10.92 -4.13 12.63
CA TRP A 189 -11.68 -2.92 12.39
C TRP A 189 -13.03 -2.97 13.07
N TYR A 190 -13.46 -1.82 13.55
CA TYR A 190 -14.61 -1.71 14.43
C TYR A 190 -15.28 -0.36 14.32
N ALA A 191 -16.58 -0.32 14.66
CA ALA A 191 -17.35 0.90 14.70
C ALA A 191 -16.84 1.85 15.79
N ILE A 192 -16.82 3.14 15.48
CA ILE A 192 -16.50 4.22 16.41
C ILE A 192 -17.60 5.29 16.38
N PRO A 193 -17.83 6.04 17.47
CA PRO A 193 -18.72 7.19 17.44
C PRO A 193 -18.22 8.23 16.43
N GLU A 194 -19.14 8.86 15.70
CA GLU A 194 -18.84 9.92 14.74
C GLU A 194 -17.99 11.04 15.35
N SER A 195 -18.28 11.44 16.60
CA SER A 195 -17.56 12.47 17.34
C SER A 195 -16.09 12.15 17.62
N THR A 196 -15.68 10.88 17.49
CA THR A 196 -14.31 10.41 17.70
C THR A 196 -13.57 10.10 16.40
N CYS A 197 -14.24 10.24 15.26
CA CYS A 197 -13.68 9.92 13.96
C CYS A 197 -12.70 11.00 13.51
N ARG A 198 -11.47 10.57 13.16
CA ARG A 198 -10.41 11.48 12.71
C ARG A 198 -10.45 11.61 11.19
N PRO A 199 -10.72 12.81 10.63
CA PRO A 199 -10.64 13.02 9.20
C PRO A 199 -9.24 12.65 8.67
N SER A 200 -9.18 12.00 7.52
CA SER A 200 -7.92 11.62 6.89
C SER A 200 -8.01 11.74 5.37
N SER A 201 -6.86 11.94 4.71
CA SER A 201 -6.73 12.01 3.25
C SER A 201 -5.45 11.27 2.81
N ASN A 202 -5.41 10.79 1.57
CA ASN A 202 -4.18 10.26 0.98
C ASN A 202 -3.17 11.35 0.58
N GLY A 203 -3.51 12.63 0.79
CA GLY A 203 -2.59 13.77 0.60
C GLY A 203 -2.31 14.12 -0.86
N LYS A 204 -3.31 13.95 -1.75
CA LYS A 204 -3.22 14.32 -3.18
C LYS A 204 -3.70 15.73 -3.53
N GLY A 205 -4.02 16.57 -2.54
CA GLY A 205 -4.48 17.93 -2.75
C GLY A 205 -3.36 18.97 -2.64
N LEU A 206 -3.58 20.17 -3.18
CA LEU A 206 -2.68 21.34 -3.08
C LEU A 206 -2.34 21.74 -1.63
N PHE A 207 -3.05 21.19 -0.64
CA PHE A 207 -2.92 21.44 0.80
C PHE A 207 -2.50 20.20 1.61
N SER A 208 -1.94 19.17 0.97
CA SER A 208 -1.65 17.86 1.56
C SER A 208 -0.78 17.88 2.82
N GLY A 209 0.03 18.92 3.06
CA GLY A 209 0.85 19.05 4.26
C GLY A 209 0.14 19.59 5.52
N LEU A 210 -1.04 20.20 5.40
CA LEU A 210 -1.67 20.94 6.52
C LEU A 210 -2.58 20.09 7.42
N LEU A 211 -3.00 18.89 6.96
CA LEU A 211 -3.98 18.05 7.66
C LEU A 211 -3.48 16.61 7.92
N SER A 212 -2.20 16.30 7.67
CA SER A 212 -1.65 14.94 7.75
C SER A 212 -1.01 14.59 9.11
N ARG A 213 -1.48 15.17 10.21
CA ARG A 213 -0.98 14.84 11.57
C ARG A 213 -2.05 14.17 12.41
#